data_AF-A0A7J8PII6-F1
#
_entry.id   AF-A0A7J8PII6-F1
#
_cell.length_a   1.000
_cell.length_b   1.000
_cell.length_c   1.000
_cell.angle_alpha   90.00
_cell.angle_beta   90.00
_cell.angle_gamma   90.00
#
_symmetry.space_group_name_H-M   'P 1'
#
loop_
_entity.id
_entity.type
_entity.pdbx_description
1 polymer ?
#
loop_
_entity_poly.entity_id
_entity_poly.type
_entity_poly.pdbx_seq_one_letter_code
_entity_poly.pdbx_strand_id
1 'polypeptide(L)'
;MAALQYLDSLRNEHPELSDWYSSLADLYQKKLWHQLTLKLDQFVALTFFQAGDALIKLYHNFITDFETKINLLKLAHFAVIVSRQYSEKEAAISYLEGVIEKLRATKEKRIEEPILYIEMQVAKFKLELGDQKECKKLLEDGKSTLDSMDGVDPSVYASYYWVSSQYHK
;
A
#
# COMPACT_ATOMS: atom_id res chain seq x y z
N MET A 1 -19.41 -8.92 6.23
CA MET A 1 -20.11 -9.87 5.33
C MET A 1 -19.80 -9.60 3.85
N ALA A 2 -19.69 -8.33 3.42
CA ALA A 2 -19.35 -7.98 2.02
C ALA A 2 -17.99 -8.53 1.54
N ALA A 3 -16.97 -8.50 2.40
CA ALA A 3 -15.63 -9.03 2.11
C ALA A 3 -15.62 -10.52 1.68
N LEU A 4 -16.32 -11.39 2.42
CA LEU A 4 -16.40 -12.83 2.11
C LEU A 4 -17.20 -13.08 0.83
N GLN A 5 -18.30 -12.33 0.65
CA GLN A 5 -19.15 -12.44 -0.53
C GLN A 5 -18.44 -11.99 -1.81
N TYR A 6 -17.55 -10.99 -1.69
CA TYR A 6 -16.65 -10.57 -2.77
C TYR A 6 -15.62 -11.65 -3.11
N LEU A 7 -15.00 -12.28 -2.11
CA LEU A 7 -14.07 -13.40 -2.33
C LEU A 7 -14.77 -14.62 -2.96
N ASP A 8 -16.01 -14.92 -2.55
CA ASP A 8 -16.83 -15.98 -3.16
C ASP A 8 -17.15 -15.69 -4.64
N SER A 9 -17.38 -14.42 -4.99
CA SER A 9 -17.61 -14.01 -6.38
C SER A 9 -16.35 -14.18 -7.23
N LEU A 10 -15.19 -13.74 -6.73
CA LEU A 10 -13.90 -13.94 -7.38
C LEU A 10 -13.51 -15.42 -7.49
N ARG A 11 -13.89 -16.24 -6.50
CA ARG A 11 -13.71 -17.69 -6.53
C ARG A 11 -14.44 -18.33 -7.72
N ASN A 12 -15.63 -17.85 -8.04
CA ASN A 12 -16.42 -18.34 -9.17
C ASN A 12 -15.87 -17.84 -10.52
N GLU A 13 -15.31 -16.63 -10.58
CA GLU A 13 -14.69 -16.08 -11.80
C GLU A 13 -13.33 -16.74 -12.11
N HIS A 14 -12.54 -17.10 -11.10
CA HIS A 14 -11.22 -17.68 -11.25
C HIS A 14 -11.07 -19.00 -10.47
N PRO A 15 -11.56 -20.13 -11.03
CA PRO A 15 -11.46 -21.43 -10.37
C PRO A 15 -10.01 -21.87 -10.11
N GLU A 16 -9.03 -21.37 -10.86
CA GLU A 16 -7.59 -21.63 -10.64
C GLU A 16 -7.05 -21.05 -9.31
N LEU A 17 -7.70 -20.02 -8.78
CA LEU A 17 -7.32 -19.35 -7.54
C LEU A 17 -8.29 -19.65 -6.40
N SER A 18 -9.18 -20.64 -6.58
CA SER A 18 -10.22 -20.91 -5.59
C SER A 18 -9.69 -21.30 -4.23
N ASP A 19 -8.59 -22.07 -4.21
CA ASP A 19 -7.91 -22.47 -2.98
C ASP A 19 -7.28 -21.28 -2.25
N TRP A 20 -6.79 -20.28 -3.00
CA TRP A 20 -6.27 -19.04 -2.45
C TRP A 20 -7.37 -18.21 -1.78
N TYR A 21 -8.49 -18.03 -2.48
CA TYR A 21 -9.63 -17.28 -1.94
C TYR A 21 -10.27 -17.98 -0.74
N SER A 22 -10.43 -19.30 -0.78
CA SER A 22 -10.91 -20.09 0.37
C SER A 22 -9.96 -19.96 1.56
N SER A 23 -8.64 -20.00 1.34
CA SER A 23 -7.67 -19.78 2.41
C SER A 23 -7.77 -18.36 2.99
N LEU A 24 -7.91 -17.33 2.15
CA LEU A 24 -8.07 -15.94 2.59
C LEU A 24 -9.34 -15.77 3.41
N ALA A 25 -10.45 -16.36 2.96
CA ALA A 25 -11.73 -16.35 3.66
C ALA A 25 -11.63 -17.05 5.04
N ASP A 26 -10.99 -18.21 5.11
CA ASP A 26 -10.80 -18.95 6.37
C ASP A 26 -9.92 -18.18 7.36
N LEU A 27 -8.79 -17.62 6.89
CA LEU A 27 -7.91 -16.76 7.69
C LEU A 27 -8.63 -15.49 8.17
N TYR A 28 -9.48 -14.90 7.33
CA TYR A 28 -10.30 -13.73 7.67
C TYR A 28 -11.32 -14.08 8.76
N GLN A 29 -12.03 -15.20 8.60
CA GLN A 29 -13.02 -15.68 9.56
C GLN A 29 -12.39 -16.04 10.92
N LYS A 30 -11.18 -16.62 10.89
CA LYS A 30 -10.36 -16.89 12.09
C LYS A 30 -9.69 -15.65 12.67
N LYS A 31 -9.83 -14.47 12.04
CA LYS A 31 -9.21 -13.20 12.45
C LYS A 31 -7.67 -13.28 12.55
N LEU A 32 -7.05 -14.11 11.71
CA LEU A 32 -5.59 -14.30 11.66
C LEU A 32 -4.95 -13.25 10.74
N TRP A 33 -4.94 -12.00 11.18
CA TRP A 33 -4.52 -10.85 10.37
C TRP A 33 -3.07 -10.93 9.87
N HIS A 34 -2.14 -11.41 10.70
CA HIS A 34 -0.75 -11.60 10.30
C HIS A 34 -0.57 -12.66 9.20
N GLN A 35 -1.22 -13.81 9.33
CA GLN A 35 -1.15 -14.84 8.28
C GLN A 35 -1.90 -14.40 7.02
N LEU A 36 -3.03 -13.72 7.19
CA LEU A 36 -3.80 -13.17 6.08
C LEU A 36 -2.95 -12.20 5.28
N THR A 37 -2.29 -11.24 5.93
CA THR A 37 -1.39 -10.29 5.26
C THR A 37 -0.23 -10.98 4.56
N LEU A 38 0.39 -12.00 5.15
CA LEU A 38 1.45 -12.77 4.48
C LEU A 38 0.94 -13.52 3.24
N LYS A 39 -0.23 -14.16 3.33
CA LYS A 39 -0.87 -14.80 2.17
C LYS A 39 -1.24 -13.78 1.10
N LEU A 40 -1.71 -12.61 1.51
CA LEU A 40 -2.10 -11.52 0.61
C LEU A 40 -0.85 -10.92 -0.07
N ASP A 41 0.28 -10.83 0.63
CA ASP A 41 1.58 -10.43 0.09
C ASP A 41 2.01 -11.39 -1.04
N GLN A 42 1.94 -12.71 -0.79
CA GLN A 42 2.18 -13.73 -1.81
C GLN A 42 1.18 -13.65 -2.97
N PHE A 43 -0.09 -13.36 -2.66
CA PHE A 43 -1.16 -13.25 -3.64
C PHE A 43 -0.98 -12.02 -4.55
N VAL A 44 -0.53 -10.90 -3.99
CA VAL A 44 -0.23 -9.67 -4.73
C VAL A 44 1.07 -9.80 -5.53
N ALA A 45 2.02 -10.58 -5.04
CA ALA A 45 3.24 -10.93 -5.77
C ALA A 45 2.97 -11.82 -7.00
N LEU A 46 1.85 -12.56 -7.02
CA LEU A 46 1.41 -13.28 -8.21
C LEU A 46 1.01 -12.26 -9.29
N THR A 47 1.81 -12.22 -10.36
CA THR A 47 1.66 -11.37 -11.55
C THR A 47 0.30 -11.49 -12.24
N PHE A 48 -0.50 -12.51 -11.92
CA PHE A 48 -1.84 -12.73 -12.46
C PHE A 48 -2.80 -11.56 -12.18
N PHE A 49 -2.61 -10.84 -11.06
CA PHE A 49 -3.41 -9.66 -10.71
C PHE A 49 -2.77 -8.32 -11.09
N GLN A 50 -1.62 -8.31 -11.77
CA GLN A 50 -1.02 -7.08 -12.29
C GLN A 50 -1.80 -6.47 -13.46
N ALA A 51 -2.82 -7.17 -13.96
CA ALA A 51 -3.73 -6.66 -14.98
C ALA A 51 -5.11 -6.33 -14.37
N GLY A 52 -5.38 -5.05 -14.13
CA GLY A 52 -6.73 -4.50 -13.92
C GLY A 52 -7.07 -3.99 -12.52
N ASP A 53 -8.31 -3.49 -12.35
CA ASP A 53 -8.83 -2.86 -11.12
C ASP A 53 -9.15 -3.83 -9.97
N ALA A 54 -8.89 -5.13 -10.13
CA ALA A 54 -9.29 -6.13 -9.16
C ALA A 54 -8.57 -5.96 -7.80
N LEU A 55 -7.31 -5.53 -7.82
CA LEU A 55 -6.54 -5.25 -6.61
C LEU A 55 -6.96 -3.95 -5.94
N ILE A 56 -7.33 -2.92 -6.71
CA ILE A 56 -7.93 -1.68 -6.20
C ILE A 56 -9.24 -2.00 -5.47
N LYS A 57 -10.11 -2.81 -6.10
CA LYS A 57 -11.37 -3.26 -5.48
C LYS A 57 -11.14 -4.13 -4.25
N LEU A 58 -10.13 -4.99 -4.27
CA LEU A 58 -9.76 -5.81 -3.12
C LEU A 58 -9.25 -4.94 -1.97
N TYR A 59 -8.47 -3.90 -2.25
CA TYR A 59 -8.05 -2.95 -1.23
C TYR A 59 -9.26 -2.24 -0.59
N HIS A 60 -10.14 -1.66 -1.41
CA HIS A 60 -11.31 -0.94 -0.93
C HIS A 60 -12.31 -1.83 -0.17
N ASN A 61 -12.61 -3.03 -0.65
CA ASN A 61 -13.64 -3.90 -0.06
C ASN A 61 -13.10 -4.84 1.04
N PHE A 62 -11.81 -5.12 1.03
CA PHE A 62 -11.19 -6.10 1.93
C PHE A 62 -10.24 -5.42 2.90
N ILE A 63 -9.19 -4.74 2.40
CA ILE A 63 -8.11 -4.20 3.24
C ILE A 63 -8.62 -3.10 4.18
N THR A 64 -9.54 -2.26 3.70
CA THR A 64 -10.17 -1.20 4.52
C THR A 64 -10.93 -1.76 5.73
N ASP A 65 -11.45 -3.00 5.67
CA ASP A 65 -12.22 -3.62 6.76
C ASP A 65 -11.32 -4.01 7.97
N PHE A 66 -10.02 -4.22 7.73
CA PHE A 66 -9.06 -4.65 8.75
C PHE A 66 -7.83 -3.77 8.87
N GLU A 67 -7.82 -2.58 8.26
CA GLU A 67 -6.72 -1.61 8.36
C GLU A 67 -6.38 -1.26 9.82
N THR A 68 -7.40 -1.20 10.69
CA THR A 68 -7.27 -0.94 12.14
C THR A 68 -6.73 -2.12 12.95
N LYS A 69 -6.54 -3.29 12.32
CA LYS A 69 -6.10 -4.53 12.98
C LYS A 69 -4.75 -5.05 12.47
N ILE A 70 -4.20 -4.44 11.42
CA ILE A 70 -2.91 -4.82 10.84
C ILE A 70 -1.88 -3.71 11.06
N ASN A 71 -0.62 -4.07 10.84
CA ASN A 71 0.45 -3.09 10.84
C ASN A 71 0.27 -2.10 9.67
N LEU A 72 0.20 -0.81 9.99
CA LEU A 72 0.05 0.29 9.04
C LEU A 72 1.17 0.31 7.98
N LEU A 73 2.38 -0.13 8.32
CA LEU A 73 3.50 -0.28 7.37
C LEU A 73 3.16 -1.26 6.24
N LYS A 74 2.53 -2.39 6.58
CA LYS A 74 2.08 -3.38 5.59
C LYS A 74 0.97 -2.82 4.72
N LEU A 75 0.07 -2.03 5.29
CA LEU A 75 -0.96 -1.33 4.52
C LEU A 75 -0.34 -0.35 3.52
N ALA A 76 0.67 0.42 3.94
CA ALA A 76 1.40 1.32 3.05
C ALA A 76 2.08 0.55 1.90
N HIS A 77 2.71 -0.60 2.17
CA HIS A 77 3.25 -1.45 1.11
C HIS A 77 2.17 -1.88 0.11
N PHE A 78 0.99 -2.30 0.58
CA PHE A 78 -0.12 -2.65 -0.30
C PHE A 78 -0.62 -1.45 -1.11
N ALA A 79 -0.81 -0.29 -0.47
CA ALA A 79 -1.23 0.93 -1.15
C ALA A 79 -0.24 1.32 -2.27
N VAL A 80 1.06 1.14 -2.02
CA VAL A 80 2.13 1.36 -3.00
C VAL A 80 2.12 0.36 -4.14
N ILE A 81 1.73 -0.90 -3.91
CA ILE A 81 1.60 -1.88 -5.00
C ILE A 81 0.36 -1.57 -5.84
N VAL A 82 -0.76 -1.22 -5.19
CA VAL A 82 -2.00 -0.82 -5.86
C VAL A 82 -1.78 0.43 -6.70
N SER A 83 -1.04 1.43 -6.20
CA SER A 83 -0.73 2.65 -6.94
C SER A 83 0.09 2.40 -8.22
N ARG A 84 0.91 1.34 -8.27
CA ARG A 84 1.66 0.94 -9.47
C ARG A 84 0.79 0.32 -10.56
N GLN A 85 -0.43 -0.10 -10.25
CA GLN A 85 -1.35 -0.68 -11.23
C GLN A 85 -2.15 0.35 -12.00
N TYR A 86 -2.24 1.57 -11.46
CA TYR A 86 -2.86 2.67 -12.19
C TYR A 86 -2.02 2.97 -13.43
N SER A 87 -2.69 3.01 -14.58
CA SER A 87 -2.05 3.41 -15.84
C SER A 87 -1.68 4.90 -15.81
N GLU A 88 -2.46 5.72 -15.09
CA GLU A 88 -2.21 7.14 -14.90
C GLU A 88 -1.52 7.41 -13.56
N LYS A 89 -0.33 8.04 -13.63
CA LYS A 89 0.47 8.39 -12.46
C LYS A 89 -0.22 9.44 -11.58
N GLU A 90 -0.97 10.37 -12.17
CA GLU A 90 -1.74 11.37 -11.42
C GLU A 90 -2.85 10.72 -10.59
N ALA A 91 -3.59 9.76 -11.16
CA ALA A 91 -4.60 9.01 -10.42
C ALA A 91 -3.98 8.19 -9.27
N ALA A 92 -2.79 7.62 -9.50
CA ALA A 92 -2.03 6.93 -8.47
C ALA A 92 -1.66 7.85 -7.30
N ILE A 93 -1.24 9.09 -7.59
CA ILE A 93 -0.89 10.09 -6.57
C ILE A 93 -2.13 10.48 -5.76
N SER A 94 -3.24 10.82 -6.41
CA SER A 94 -4.49 11.17 -5.70
C SER A 94 -5.00 10.02 -4.83
N TYR A 95 -4.87 8.78 -5.27
CA TYR A 95 -5.19 7.61 -4.47
C TYR A 95 -4.30 7.52 -3.22
N LEU A 96 -2.98 7.66 -3.39
CA LEU A 96 -2.01 7.61 -2.28
C LEU A 96 -2.23 8.76 -1.27
N GLU A 97 -2.55 9.97 -1.73
CA GLU A 97 -2.91 11.10 -0.88
C GLU A 97 -4.17 10.80 -0.05
N GLY A 98 -5.20 10.21 -0.67
CA GLY A 98 -6.40 9.77 0.04
C GLY A 98 -6.12 8.69 1.09
N VAL A 99 -5.16 7.79 0.85
CA VAL A 99 -4.71 6.81 1.85
C VAL A 99 -3.95 7.51 2.99
N ILE A 100 -3.09 8.50 2.69
CA ILE A 100 -2.41 9.30 3.72
C ILE A 100 -3.42 10.01 4.62
N GLU A 101 -4.47 10.63 4.06
CA GLU A 101 -5.50 11.30 4.86
C GLU A 101 -6.22 10.33 5.80
N LYS A 102 -6.56 9.12 5.32
CA LYS A 102 -7.16 8.07 6.16
C LYS A 102 -6.21 7.63 7.27
N LEU A 103 -4.93 7.44 6.97
CA LEU A 103 -3.92 7.07 7.96
C LEU A 103 -3.72 8.15 9.02
N ARG A 104 -3.75 9.44 8.62
CA ARG A 104 -3.72 10.57 9.55
C ARG A 104 -4.97 10.63 10.43
N ALA A 105 -6.14 10.24 9.89
CA ALA A 105 -7.38 10.20 10.65
C ALA A 105 -7.38 9.14 11.77
N THR A 106 -6.68 8.01 11.58
CA THR A 106 -6.59 6.93 12.57
C THR A 106 -5.73 7.28 13.80
N LYS A 107 -4.85 8.30 13.71
CA LYS A 107 -4.04 8.86 14.83
C LYS A 107 -3.32 7.83 15.72
N GLU A 108 -2.70 6.82 15.14
CA GLU A 108 -1.84 5.87 15.88
C GLU A 108 -0.38 6.34 15.96
N LYS A 109 0.36 5.92 17.00
CA LYS A 109 1.74 6.36 17.28
C LYS A 109 2.80 5.95 16.24
N ARG A 110 2.46 5.10 15.27
CA ARG A 110 3.37 4.62 14.20
C ARG A 110 2.84 4.92 12.81
N ILE A 111 2.07 6.00 12.64
CA ILE A 111 1.56 6.41 11.31
C ILE A 111 2.61 7.12 10.47
N GLU A 112 3.61 7.77 11.08
CA GLU A 112 4.56 8.59 10.33
C GLU A 112 5.47 7.75 9.43
N GLU A 113 5.88 6.54 9.85
CA GLU A 113 6.61 5.58 9.01
C GLU A 113 5.88 5.20 7.70
N PRO A 114 4.62 4.71 7.75
CA PRO A 114 3.86 4.38 6.54
C PRO A 114 3.49 5.61 5.72
N ILE A 115 3.19 6.75 6.35
CA ILE A 115 2.94 8.01 5.63
C ILE A 115 4.19 8.39 4.85
N LEU A 116 5.35 8.38 5.49
CA LEU A 116 6.62 8.68 4.85
C LEU A 116 6.91 7.72 3.69
N TYR A 117 6.66 6.43 3.88
CA TYR A 117 6.82 5.43 2.81
C TYR A 117 5.94 5.73 1.59
N ILE A 118 4.68 6.12 1.82
CA ILE A 118 3.75 6.52 0.75
C ILE A 118 4.21 7.82 0.09
N GLU A 119 4.62 8.82 0.88
CA GLU A 119 5.15 10.10 0.37
C GLU A 119 6.39 9.90 -0.51
N MET A 120 7.27 8.97 -0.15
CA MET A 120 8.42 8.61 -0.99
C MET A 120 7.99 8.01 -2.34
N GLN A 121 6.95 7.18 -2.34
CA GLN A 121 6.41 6.65 -3.59
C GLN A 121 5.72 7.74 -4.43
N VAL A 122 4.98 8.66 -3.80
CA VAL A 122 4.39 9.84 -4.48
C VAL A 122 5.49 10.69 -5.10
N ALA A 123 6.55 10.98 -4.35
CA ALA A 123 7.72 11.72 -4.83
C ALA A 123 8.36 11.05 -6.05
N LYS A 124 8.47 9.70 -6.03
CA LYS A 124 8.91 8.93 -7.20
C LYS A 124 8.02 9.15 -8.42
N PHE A 125 6.70 9.05 -8.27
CA PHE A 125 5.78 9.27 -9.39
C PHE A 125 5.84 10.70 -9.93
N LYS A 126 5.93 11.70 -9.04
CA LYS A 126 6.11 13.11 -9.42
C LYS A 126 7.44 13.36 -10.13
N LEU A 127 8.50 12.69 -9.70
CA LEU A 127 9.80 12.74 -10.37
C LEU A 127 9.73 12.16 -11.79
N GLU A 128 9.01 11.05 -11.98
CA GLU A 128 8.77 10.50 -13.32
C GLU A 128 7.86 11.36 -14.21
N LEU A 129 7.01 12.21 -13.61
CA LEU A 129 6.19 13.20 -14.31
C LEU A 129 6.99 14.47 -14.67
N GLY A 130 8.22 14.62 -14.15
CA GLY A 130 9.08 15.78 -14.37
C GLY A 130 8.96 16.89 -13.32
N ASP A 131 8.14 16.71 -12.28
CA ASP A 131 7.91 17.70 -11.22
C ASP A 131 8.98 17.63 -10.12
N GLN A 132 10.19 18.07 -10.48
CA GLN A 132 11.34 18.11 -9.55
C GLN A 132 11.10 19.02 -8.34
N LYS A 133 10.33 20.11 -8.49
CA LYS A 133 10.07 21.05 -7.39
C LYS A 133 9.26 20.43 -6.26
N GLU A 134 8.19 19.70 -6.58
CA GLU A 134 7.38 19.03 -5.57
C GLU A 134 8.11 17.82 -4.99
N CYS A 135 8.84 17.05 -5.81
CA CYS A 135 9.67 15.96 -5.32
C CYS A 135 10.70 16.44 -4.28
N LYS A 136 11.34 17.59 -4.50
CA LYS A 136 12.29 18.16 -3.54
C LYS A 136 11.62 18.53 -2.22
N LYS A 137 10.44 19.16 -2.26
CA LYS A 137 9.68 19.49 -1.04
C LYS A 137 9.33 18.24 -0.24
N LEU A 138 8.79 17.22 -0.92
CA LEU A 138 8.45 15.94 -0.28
C LEU A 138 9.67 15.23 0.32
N LEU A 139 10.85 15.33 -0.33
CA LEU A 139 12.10 14.81 0.22
C LEU A 139 12.57 15.60 1.44
N GLU A 140 12.48 16.93 1.44
CA GLU A 140 12.86 17.75 2.61
C GLU A 140 11.92 17.52 3.80
N ASP A 141 10.61 17.50 3.56
CA ASP A 141 9.60 17.17 4.58
C ASP A 141 9.83 15.75 5.12
N GLY A 142 10.01 14.78 4.21
CA GLY A 142 10.24 13.40 4.59
C GLY A 142 11.54 13.19 5.38
N LYS A 143 12.60 13.95 5.07
CA LYS A 143 13.85 13.95 5.84
C LYS A 143 13.63 14.48 7.25
N SER A 144 12.89 15.58 7.39
CA SER A 144 12.62 16.18 8.70
C SER A 144 11.79 15.24 9.59
N THR A 145 10.81 14.56 9.01
CA THR A 145 10.01 13.54 9.72
C THR A 145 10.88 12.37 10.13
N LEU A 146 11.74 11.88 9.23
CA LEU A 146 12.60 10.73 9.48
C LEU A 146 13.70 11.01 10.53
N ASP A 147 14.25 12.22 10.57
CA ASP A 147 15.21 12.67 11.60
C ASP A 147 14.54 12.83 12.98
N SER A 148 13.23 13.10 13.01
CA SER A 148 12.45 13.24 14.23
C SER A 148 12.05 11.89 14.87
N MET A 149 12.15 10.79 14.12
CA MET A 149 11.70 9.47 14.56
C MET A 149 12.88 8.55 14.92
N ASP A 150 12.94 8.12 16.17
CA ASP A 150 13.89 7.10 16.62
C ASP A 150 13.28 5.70 16.48
N GLY A 151 13.92 4.82 15.70
CA GLY A 151 13.46 3.45 15.46
C GLY A 151 12.71 3.18 14.15
N VAL A 152 12.90 4.02 13.12
CA VAL A 152 12.31 3.83 11.78
C VAL A 152 12.81 2.53 11.13
N ASP A 153 11.89 1.80 10.49
CA ASP A 153 12.20 0.55 9.78
C ASP A 153 13.20 0.78 8.63
N PRO A 154 14.22 -0.09 8.46
CA PRO A 154 15.22 0.03 7.39
C PRO A 154 14.62 0.12 5.98
N SER A 155 13.43 -0.45 5.77
CA SER A 155 12.74 -0.41 4.48
C SER A 155 12.32 1.01 4.08
N VAL A 156 11.97 1.84 5.06
CA VAL A 156 11.58 3.24 4.85
C VAL A 156 12.81 4.08 4.52
N TYR A 157 13.90 3.90 5.27
CA TYR A 157 15.20 4.50 4.96
C TYR A 157 15.68 4.15 3.55
N ALA A 158 15.63 2.87 3.18
CA ALA A 158 16.05 2.40 1.86
C ALA A 158 15.24 3.08 0.75
N SER A 159 13.93 3.22 0.94
CA SER A 159 13.05 3.87 -0.03
C SER A 159 13.34 5.36 -0.15
N TYR A 160 13.53 6.06 0.98
CA TYR A 160 13.89 7.47 1.01
C TYR A 160 15.21 7.74 0.27
N TYR A 161 16.28 7.01 0.62
CA TYR A 161 17.58 7.18 -0.01
C TYR A 161 17.57 6.79 -1.49
N TRP A 162 16.77 5.79 -1.88
CA TRP A 162 16.59 5.42 -3.27
C TRP A 162 15.98 6.57 -4.08
N VAL A 163 14.91 7.20 -3.58
CA VAL A 163 14.26 8.34 -4.27
C VAL A 163 15.19 9.55 -4.31
N SER A 164 15.87 9.87 -3.20
CA SER A 164 16.87 10.94 -3.16
C SER A 164 17.99 10.69 -4.17
N SER A 165 18.48 9.45 -4.31
CA SER A 165 19.47 9.10 -5.32
C SER A 165 18.95 9.25 -6.75
N GLN A 166 17.67 8.99 -7.03
CA GLN A 166 17.08 9.23 -8.35
C GLN A 166 16.94 10.73 -8.65
N TYR A 167 16.64 11.54 -7.63
CA TYR A 167 16.53 13.00 -7.76
C TYR A 167 17.87 13.68 -8.06
N HIS A 168 18.95 13.19 -7.45
CA HIS A 168 20.30 13.74 -7.65
C HIS A 168 21.05 13.16 -8.86
N LYS A 169 20.39 12.32 -9.65
CA LYS A 169 20.97 11.67 -10.83
C LYS A 169 20.76 12.53 -12.08
#